data_AF-A0A537BBV8-F1
#
_entry.id   AF-A0A537BBV8-F1
#
_cell.length_a   1.000
_cell.length_b   1.000
_cell.length_c   1.000
_cell.angle_alpha   90.00
_cell.angle_beta   90.00
_cell.angle_gamma   90.00
#
_symmetry.space_group_name_H-M   'P 1'
#
loop_
_entity.id
_entity.type
_entity.pdbx_description
1 polymer ?
#
loop_
_entity_poly.entity_id
_entity_poly.type
_entity_poly.pdbx_seq_one_letter_code
_entity_poly.pdbx_strand_id
1 'polypeptide(L)'
;MWLQSHLSAPNILRRMEQVIEARGTLLGSISDFCRRTGMAESTFGRRAVNDGKFVARLRDGARVTPETLQRVNQFITRHGLAGAGDAPPELLPLIRASAVQPAAAPAREALAPEKNFRFFDNRQKYLLFVNTCSEKDVVARRVGLELGHIHPHPPAVRLFDAGMGDGTVLARVMREMHRRFPTVPFYIVGKEISLEDVRLSLRKMVDRFYEHPATVLVVTNMYYTEAPWLTPHAVAAATSMVWHEAALSGSTSHDFAEQIAQLEPFLAKNWQARHSPKTGNPVYDHPIALVLYRDDYRFLLDEVIPKRGHGRADYDMVIASQPYRARARLEFKAQ
;
A
#
# COMPACT_ATOMS: atom_id res chain seq x y z
N MET A 1 -69.98 23.24 -6.16
CA MET A 1 -68.98 23.00 -5.10
C MET A 1 -67.60 23.29 -5.70
N TRP A 2 -66.81 24.18 -5.11
CA TRP A 2 -65.55 24.69 -5.68
C TRP A 2 -64.35 23.78 -5.36
N LEU A 3 -63.40 23.67 -6.31
CA LEU A 3 -61.93 23.49 -6.11
C LEU A 3 -61.29 23.22 -7.50
N GLN A 4 -60.88 24.23 -8.27
CA GLN A 4 -59.60 24.96 -8.22
C GLN A 4 -58.32 24.13 -8.44
N SER A 5 -57.64 24.49 -9.53
CA SER A 5 -56.31 24.06 -9.97
C SER A 5 -55.20 24.32 -8.96
N HIS A 6 -54.32 23.34 -8.74
CA HIS A 6 -53.00 23.55 -8.12
C HIS A 6 -51.91 22.76 -8.85
N LEU A 7 -51.44 23.33 -9.98
CA LEU A 7 -50.08 23.07 -10.47
C LEU A 7 -49.11 23.79 -9.52
N SER A 8 -48.59 23.07 -8.54
CA SER A 8 -47.71 23.66 -7.51
C SER A 8 -46.39 24.14 -8.12
N ALA A 9 -46.23 25.46 -8.18
CA ALA A 9 -45.03 26.17 -8.65
C ALA A 9 -43.67 25.78 -8.02
N PRO A 10 -43.55 25.24 -6.79
CA PRO A 10 -42.24 24.94 -6.19
C PRO A 10 -41.36 23.96 -6.99
N ASN A 11 -41.96 23.04 -7.75
CA ASN A 11 -41.21 22.01 -8.48
C ASN A 11 -40.52 22.52 -9.75
N ILE A 12 -41.02 23.62 -10.35
CA ILE A 12 -40.34 24.25 -11.49
C ILE A 12 -39.22 25.15 -10.99
N LEU A 13 -39.47 25.93 -9.92
CA LEU A 13 -38.45 26.77 -9.29
C LEU A 13 -37.26 25.95 -8.79
N ARG A 14 -37.45 24.87 -8.02
CA ARG A 14 -36.34 24.00 -7.58
C ARG A 14 -35.53 23.42 -8.74
N ARG A 15 -36.18 23.06 -9.84
CA ARG A 15 -35.53 22.48 -11.02
C ARG A 15 -34.81 23.53 -11.87
N MET A 16 -35.24 24.79 -11.81
CA MET A 16 -34.55 25.92 -12.40
C MET A 16 -33.39 26.40 -11.51
N GLU A 17 -33.54 26.42 -10.19
CA GLU A 17 -32.47 26.68 -9.22
C GLU A 17 -31.32 25.69 -9.40
N GLN A 18 -31.58 24.37 -9.42
CA GLN A 18 -30.55 23.36 -9.71
C GLN A 18 -29.85 23.54 -11.07
N VAL A 19 -30.54 24.08 -12.08
CA VAL A 19 -29.97 24.35 -13.41
C VAL A 19 -29.19 25.67 -13.44
N ILE A 20 -29.50 26.62 -12.57
CA ILE A 20 -28.77 27.88 -12.40
C ILE A 20 -27.50 27.64 -11.55
N GLU A 21 -27.61 26.89 -10.46
CA GLU A 21 -26.51 26.51 -9.57
C GLU A 21 -25.43 25.69 -10.30
N ALA A 22 -25.84 24.80 -11.22
CA ALA A 22 -24.93 24.05 -12.08
C ALA A 22 -24.01 24.94 -12.96
N ARG A 23 -24.46 26.14 -13.37
CA ARG A 23 -23.71 27.00 -14.32
C ARG A 23 -22.39 27.55 -13.78
N GLY A 24 -22.21 27.58 -12.46
CA GLY A 24 -20.96 27.99 -11.82
C GLY A 24 -19.91 26.88 -11.67
N THR A 25 -20.21 25.64 -12.08
CA THR A 25 -19.36 24.47 -11.80
C THR A 25 -18.71 23.90 -13.07
N LEU A 26 -17.48 23.40 -12.94
CA LEU A 26 -16.75 22.71 -14.01
C LEU A 26 -17.58 21.59 -14.66
N LEU A 27 -18.31 20.82 -13.86
CA LEU A 27 -19.17 19.74 -14.33
C LEU A 27 -20.37 20.27 -15.13
N GLY A 28 -20.95 21.41 -14.73
CA GLY A 28 -22.00 22.09 -15.47
C GLY A 28 -21.51 22.58 -16.83
N SER A 29 -20.33 23.23 -16.89
CA SER A 29 -19.73 23.68 -18.15
C SER A 29 -19.45 22.52 -19.12
N ILE A 30 -18.96 21.38 -18.61
CA ILE A 30 -18.76 20.16 -19.40
C ILE A 30 -20.10 19.59 -19.90
N SER A 31 -21.13 19.56 -19.05
CA SER A 31 -22.45 19.04 -19.40
C SER A 31 -23.13 19.92 -20.47
N ASP A 32 -23.00 21.25 -20.34
CA ASP A 32 -23.48 22.22 -21.33
C ASP A 32 -22.73 22.12 -22.66
N PHE A 33 -21.41 21.91 -22.61
CA PHE A 33 -20.60 21.65 -23.79
C PHE A 33 -21.07 20.40 -24.55
N CYS A 34 -21.20 19.27 -23.83
CA CYS A 34 -21.62 18.00 -24.41
C CYS A 34 -23.03 18.09 -25.03
N ARG A 35 -23.95 18.77 -24.33
CA ARG A 35 -25.31 19.04 -24.82
C ARG A 35 -25.35 19.90 -26.09
N ARG A 36 -24.54 20.97 -26.16
CA ARG A 36 -24.52 21.87 -27.34
C ARG A 36 -23.83 21.26 -28.56
N THR A 37 -22.85 20.38 -28.35
CA THR A 37 -22.04 19.78 -29.43
C THR A 37 -22.51 18.39 -29.86
N GLY A 38 -23.48 17.79 -29.15
CA GLY A 38 -23.86 16.39 -29.33
C GLY A 38 -22.76 15.39 -28.94
N MET A 39 -21.70 15.85 -28.26
CA MET A 39 -20.56 15.01 -27.90
C MET A 39 -20.87 14.20 -26.65
N ALA A 40 -20.71 12.87 -26.71
CA ALA A 40 -20.78 12.03 -25.52
C ALA A 40 -19.67 12.40 -24.50
N GLU A 41 -20.00 12.43 -23.22
CA GLU A 41 -19.08 12.84 -22.13
C GLU A 41 -17.80 11.98 -22.05
N SER A 42 -17.90 10.69 -22.41
CA SER A 42 -16.75 9.79 -22.50
C SER A 42 -15.83 10.13 -23.68
N THR A 43 -16.40 10.63 -24.78
CA THR A 43 -15.65 11.18 -25.92
C THR A 43 -15.02 12.53 -25.56
N PHE A 44 -15.75 13.39 -24.82
CA PHE A 44 -15.21 14.64 -24.30
C PHE A 44 -13.99 14.40 -23.42
N GLY A 45 -14.10 13.57 -22.37
CA GLY A 45 -12.98 13.29 -21.47
C GLY A 45 -11.77 12.69 -22.19
N ARG A 46 -12.02 11.80 -23.17
CA ARG A 46 -10.95 11.22 -24.00
C ARG A 46 -10.26 12.27 -24.90
N ARG A 47 -10.98 13.26 -25.43
CA ARG A 47 -10.41 14.29 -26.32
C ARG A 47 -9.80 15.48 -25.56
N ALA A 48 -10.39 15.90 -24.44
CA ALA A 48 -9.93 17.04 -23.64
C ALA A 48 -8.72 16.69 -22.76
N VAL A 49 -8.73 15.52 -22.12
CA VAL A 49 -7.75 15.15 -21.07
C VAL A 49 -7.18 13.73 -21.18
N ASN A 50 -7.44 13.04 -22.30
CA ASN A 50 -7.05 11.65 -22.54
C ASN A 50 -7.60 10.62 -21.53
N ASP A 51 -8.78 10.90 -20.95
CA ASP A 51 -9.48 9.95 -20.06
C ASP A 51 -10.99 9.91 -20.34
N GLY A 52 -11.46 8.81 -20.94
CA GLY A 52 -12.88 8.60 -21.21
C GLY A 52 -13.76 8.35 -19.97
N LYS A 53 -13.18 8.25 -18.77
CA LYS A 53 -13.92 8.18 -17.50
C LYS A 53 -13.89 9.50 -16.72
N PHE A 54 -13.26 10.55 -17.26
CA PHE A 54 -13.03 11.82 -16.56
C PHE A 54 -14.32 12.44 -15.99
N VAL A 55 -15.36 12.57 -16.82
CA VAL A 55 -16.62 13.22 -16.43
C VAL A 55 -17.40 12.39 -15.39
N ALA A 56 -17.34 11.06 -15.48
CA ALA A 56 -17.90 10.18 -14.46
C ALA A 56 -17.17 10.36 -13.12
N ARG A 57 -15.83 10.33 -13.12
CA ARG A 57 -15.04 10.58 -11.90
C ARG A 57 -15.30 11.96 -11.30
N LEU A 58 -15.55 12.97 -12.15
CA LEU A 58 -15.90 14.32 -11.69
C LEU A 58 -17.28 14.37 -11.02
N ARG A 59 -18.27 13.61 -11.51
CA ARG A 59 -19.57 13.41 -10.81
C ARG A 59 -19.39 12.69 -9.48
N ASP A 60 -18.48 11.71 -9.43
CA ASP A 60 -18.11 10.99 -8.21
C ASP A 60 -17.25 11.83 -7.23
N GLY A 61 -17.08 13.14 -7.48
CA GLY A 61 -16.36 14.06 -6.59
C GLY A 61 -14.83 13.99 -6.68
N ALA A 62 -14.25 13.43 -7.74
CA ALA A 62 -12.80 13.40 -7.90
C ALA A 62 -12.20 14.80 -8.08
N ARG A 63 -11.13 15.08 -7.34
CA ARG A 63 -10.35 16.33 -7.46
C ARG A 63 -9.65 16.42 -8.82
N VAL A 64 -9.62 17.63 -9.37
CA VAL A 64 -9.02 17.97 -10.67
C VAL A 64 -7.76 18.81 -10.45
N THR A 65 -6.68 18.54 -11.16
CA THR A 65 -5.45 19.36 -11.06
C THR A 65 -5.56 20.65 -11.89
N PRO A 66 -4.83 21.73 -11.57
CA PRO A 66 -4.88 22.97 -12.35
C PRO A 66 -4.57 22.77 -13.85
N GLU A 67 -3.64 21.89 -14.19
CA GLU A 67 -3.28 21.57 -15.58
C GLU A 67 -4.40 20.82 -16.30
N THR A 68 -5.15 19.99 -15.56
CA THR A 68 -6.32 19.27 -16.08
C THR A 68 -7.49 20.25 -16.33
N LEU A 69 -7.71 21.20 -15.41
CA LEU A 69 -8.67 22.29 -15.59
C LEU A 69 -8.30 23.17 -16.80
N GLN A 70 -7.02 23.53 -16.94
CA GLN A 70 -6.53 24.31 -18.08
C GLN A 70 -6.78 23.58 -19.41
N ARG A 71 -6.54 22.27 -19.48
CA ARG A 71 -6.83 21.45 -20.68
C ARG A 71 -8.33 21.40 -21.01
N VAL A 72 -9.19 21.27 -20.00
CA VAL A 72 -10.65 21.34 -20.18
C VAL A 72 -11.08 22.69 -20.72
N ASN A 73 -10.59 23.80 -20.14
CA ASN A 73 -10.87 25.15 -20.63
C ASN A 73 -10.39 25.37 -22.06
N GLN A 74 -9.14 25.00 -22.37
CA GLN A 74 -8.60 25.08 -23.73
C GLN A 74 -9.43 24.27 -24.74
N PHE A 75 -9.92 23.09 -24.35
CA PHE A 75 -10.74 22.25 -25.21
C PHE A 75 -12.12 22.88 -25.49
N ILE A 76 -12.80 23.39 -24.45
CA ILE A 76 -14.09 24.07 -24.58
C ILE A 76 -13.96 25.33 -25.45
N THR A 77 -12.95 26.17 -25.20
CA THR A 77 -12.71 27.41 -25.96
C THR A 77 -12.35 27.15 -27.43
N ARG A 78 -11.54 26.11 -27.74
CA ARG A 78 -11.24 25.70 -29.13
C ARG A 78 -12.48 25.31 -29.93
N HIS A 79 -13.55 24.91 -29.25
CA HIS A 79 -14.82 24.52 -29.85
C HIS A 79 -15.88 25.65 -29.80
N GLY A 80 -15.46 26.91 -29.64
CA GLY A 80 -16.32 28.09 -29.81
C GLY A 80 -17.27 28.39 -28.65
N LEU A 81 -17.04 27.78 -27.48
CA LEU A 81 -17.83 28.00 -26.27
C LEU A 81 -16.99 28.69 -25.20
N ALA A 82 -17.62 29.51 -24.36
CA ALA A 82 -16.94 30.07 -23.19
C ALA A 82 -16.44 28.93 -22.29
N GLY A 83 -15.16 28.98 -21.89
CA GLY A 83 -14.56 28.02 -20.97
C GLY A 83 -15.26 27.99 -19.60
N ALA A 84 -14.91 27.01 -18.76
CA ALA A 84 -15.52 26.80 -17.44
C ALA A 84 -15.14 27.85 -16.37
N GLY A 85 -14.56 28.98 -16.79
CA GLY A 85 -14.06 30.04 -15.90
C GLY A 85 -12.66 29.79 -15.35
N ASP A 86 -12.14 30.78 -14.62
CA ASP A 86 -10.96 30.63 -13.77
C ASP A 86 -11.25 29.72 -12.56
N ALA A 87 -10.19 29.32 -11.84
CA ALA A 87 -10.30 28.37 -10.73
C ALA A 87 -11.37 28.79 -9.70
N PRO A 88 -12.34 27.92 -9.37
CA PRO A 88 -13.38 28.20 -8.37
C PRO A 88 -12.79 28.72 -7.05
N PRO A 89 -13.50 29.60 -6.32
CA PRO A 89 -13.05 30.08 -5.00
C PRO A 89 -12.75 28.95 -4.01
N GLU A 90 -13.40 27.79 -4.18
CA GLU A 90 -13.19 26.55 -3.42
C GLU A 90 -11.80 25.90 -3.64
N LEU A 91 -11.08 26.25 -4.71
CA LEU A 91 -9.70 25.81 -4.98
C LEU A 91 -8.64 26.79 -4.50
N LEU A 92 -9.01 28.04 -4.16
CA LEU A 92 -8.06 29.05 -3.67
C LEU A 92 -7.36 28.68 -2.33
N PRO A 93 -7.97 27.97 -1.37
CA PRO A 93 -7.32 27.62 -0.10
C PRO A 93 -6.14 26.64 -0.20
N LEU A 94 -5.83 26.12 -1.40
CA LEU A 94 -4.80 25.09 -1.61
C LEU A 94 -3.71 25.50 -2.62
N ILE A 95 -3.62 26.79 -2.97
CA ILE A 95 -2.63 27.31 -3.93
C ILE A 95 -1.60 28.21 -3.23
N ARG A 96 -0.40 27.63 -3.05
CA ARG A 96 0.93 28.18 -2.64
C ARG A 96 1.47 27.52 -1.35
N ALA A 97 2.79 27.42 -1.15
CA ALA A 97 3.90 28.05 -1.87
C ALA A 97 5.10 27.12 -2.13
N SER A 98 5.95 27.55 -3.05
CA SER A 98 7.38 27.26 -2.92
C SER A 98 7.94 28.14 -1.78
N ALA A 99 8.62 27.50 -0.82
CA ALA A 99 9.49 28.06 0.21
C ALA A 99 8.91 28.95 1.36
N VAL A 100 9.55 28.79 2.52
CA VAL A 100 9.56 29.63 3.75
C VAL A 100 8.41 29.45 4.78
N GLN A 101 8.80 29.07 6.01
CA GLN A 101 8.07 29.16 7.30
C GLN A 101 8.54 30.43 8.07
N PRO A 102 7.87 30.93 9.14
CA PRO A 102 6.84 30.33 10.02
C PRO A 102 5.55 31.21 10.08
N ALA A 103 4.63 31.23 11.06
CA ALA A 103 4.54 30.66 12.42
C ALA A 103 3.10 30.53 12.97
N ALA A 104 2.96 29.86 14.12
CA ALA A 104 1.89 29.93 15.14
C ALA A 104 0.44 29.48 14.79
N ALA A 105 -0.17 28.75 15.75
CA ALA A 105 -1.59 28.38 15.80
C ALA A 105 -2.33 29.23 16.87
N PRO A 106 -3.68 29.23 16.90
CA PRO A 106 -4.37 28.27 17.77
C PRO A 106 -5.63 27.61 17.15
N ALA A 107 -6.37 26.85 17.95
CA ALA A 107 -7.26 25.76 17.52
C ALA A 107 -8.78 26.04 17.52
N ARG A 108 -9.51 25.15 16.82
CA ARG A 108 -10.96 24.79 16.78
C ARG A 108 -11.40 24.62 15.30
N GLU A 109 -12.30 23.72 14.91
CA GLU A 109 -13.21 22.82 15.64
C GLU A 109 -13.45 21.53 14.81
N ALA A 110 -14.11 20.51 15.36
CA ALA A 110 -14.26 19.20 14.72
C ALA A 110 -15.26 19.23 13.53
N LEU A 111 -14.84 18.68 12.37
CA LEU A 111 -15.70 18.48 11.20
C LEU A 111 -15.69 17.01 10.74
N ALA A 112 -16.86 16.53 10.30
CA ALA A 112 -17.20 15.11 10.20
C ALA A 112 -16.45 14.33 9.08
N PRO A 113 -16.25 13.00 9.24
CA PRO A 113 -15.32 12.22 8.42
C PRO A 113 -15.92 11.63 7.13
N GLU A 114 -16.53 12.45 6.26
CA GLU A 114 -17.00 12.00 4.94
C GLU A 114 -16.51 12.86 3.76
N LYS A 115 -15.36 12.47 3.18
CA LYS A 115 -15.06 12.42 1.72
C LYS A 115 -13.59 12.02 1.47
N ASN A 116 -13.14 10.94 2.09
CA ASN A 116 -11.93 10.27 1.65
C ASN A 116 -12.22 9.49 0.36
N PHE A 117 -11.51 9.80 -0.72
CA PHE A 117 -11.48 8.98 -1.94
C PHE A 117 -10.76 7.67 -1.59
N ARG A 118 -11.53 6.67 -1.12
CA ARG A 118 -11.01 5.55 -0.31
C ARG A 118 -10.07 4.64 -1.10
N PHE A 119 -8.79 4.67 -0.70
CA PHE A 119 -7.80 3.63 -0.98
C PHE A 119 -8.34 2.21 -0.70
N PHE A 120 -9.26 2.09 0.27
CA PHE A 120 -9.92 0.85 0.68
C PHE A 120 -10.78 0.18 -0.40
N ASP A 121 -11.48 0.91 -1.27
CA ASP A 121 -12.31 0.30 -2.34
C ASP A 121 -11.44 -0.43 -3.38
N ASN A 122 -10.20 0.02 -3.53
CA ASN A 122 -9.21 -0.62 -4.40
C ASN A 122 -8.44 -1.72 -3.63
N ARG A 123 -8.12 -1.50 -2.34
CA ARG A 123 -7.48 -2.53 -1.48
C ARG A 123 -8.39 -3.75 -1.28
N GLN A 124 -9.69 -3.57 -1.06
CA GLN A 124 -10.64 -4.68 -0.91
C GLN A 124 -10.78 -5.50 -2.20
N LYS A 125 -10.85 -4.84 -3.37
CA LYS A 125 -10.87 -5.53 -4.68
C LYS A 125 -9.54 -6.26 -4.97
N TYR A 126 -8.42 -5.65 -4.61
CA TYR A 126 -7.10 -6.27 -4.69
C TYR A 126 -6.98 -7.50 -3.77
N LEU A 127 -7.36 -7.37 -2.49
CA LEU A 127 -7.36 -8.48 -1.54
C LEU A 127 -8.31 -9.61 -1.97
N LEU A 128 -9.50 -9.29 -2.49
CA LEU A 128 -10.41 -10.28 -3.06
C LEU A 128 -9.73 -11.04 -4.20
N PHE A 129 -9.15 -10.34 -5.19
CA PHE A 129 -8.44 -10.98 -6.30
C PHE A 129 -7.27 -11.85 -5.81
N VAL A 130 -6.39 -11.29 -4.98
CA VAL A 130 -5.17 -11.95 -4.49
C VAL A 130 -5.46 -13.15 -3.59
N ASN A 131 -6.60 -13.18 -2.89
CA ASN A 131 -7.00 -14.30 -2.04
C ASN A 131 -7.90 -15.34 -2.74
N THR A 132 -8.43 -15.03 -3.93
CA THR A 132 -9.25 -15.96 -4.74
C THR A 132 -8.50 -16.54 -5.95
N CYS A 133 -7.42 -15.89 -6.40
CA CYS A 133 -6.53 -16.42 -7.43
C CYS A 133 -5.46 -17.37 -6.86
N SER A 134 -4.93 -18.24 -7.71
CA SER A 134 -3.84 -19.16 -7.37
C SER A 134 -2.44 -18.60 -7.66
N GLU A 135 -2.30 -17.28 -7.88
CA GLU A 135 -1.02 -16.64 -8.25
C GLU A 135 0.06 -16.93 -7.19
N LYS A 136 -0.24 -16.70 -5.91
CA LYS A 136 0.65 -17.01 -4.77
C LYS A 136 1.04 -18.50 -4.68
N ASP A 137 0.19 -19.41 -5.15
CA ASP A 137 0.47 -20.85 -5.19
C ASP A 137 1.43 -21.20 -6.33
N VAL A 138 1.22 -20.62 -7.51
CA VAL A 138 2.10 -20.79 -8.67
C VAL A 138 3.48 -20.21 -8.40
N VAL A 139 3.56 -19.01 -7.81
CA VAL A 139 4.82 -18.37 -7.41
C VAL A 139 5.58 -19.23 -6.41
N ALA A 140 4.92 -19.65 -5.32
CA ALA A 140 5.59 -20.46 -4.29
C ALA A 140 6.10 -21.80 -4.85
N ARG A 141 5.35 -22.47 -5.74
CA ARG A 141 5.83 -23.68 -6.43
C ARG A 141 7.02 -23.38 -7.34
N ARG A 142 7.03 -22.28 -8.08
CA ARG A 142 8.18 -21.93 -8.94
C ARG A 142 9.43 -21.68 -8.10
N VAL A 143 9.33 -20.90 -7.02
CA VAL A 143 10.44 -20.69 -6.07
C VAL A 143 10.91 -22.02 -5.48
N GLY A 144 9.98 -22.93 -5.15
CA GLY A 144 10.28 -24.27 -4.65
C GLY A 144 11.06 -25.18 -5.63
N LEU A 145 11.06 -24.89 -6.93
CA LEU A 145 11.94 -25.55 -7.90
C LEU A 145 13.38 -25.04 -7.79
N GLU A 146 13.57 -23.71 -7.68
CA GLU A 146 14.90 -23.08 -7.59
C GLU A 146 15.68 -23.53 -6.34
N LEU A 147 14.99 -23.91 -5.26
CA LEU A 147 15.58 -24.56 -4.08
C LEU A 147 16.35 -25.87 -4.40
N GLY A 148 16.23 -26.42 -5.61
CA GLY A 148 17.04 -27.55 -6.08
C GLY A 148 18.41 -27.16 -6.64
N HIS A 149 18.70 -25.86 -6.79
CA HIS A 149 19.93 -25.33 -7.37
C HIS A 149 20.80 -24.55 -6.37
N ILE A 150 20.26 -24.22 -5.18
CA ILE A 150 21.03 -23.60 -4.11
C ILE A 150 21.91 -24.63 -3.39
N HIS A 151 23.07 -24.17 -2.92
CA HIS A 151 24.03 -24.97 -2.16
C HIS A 151 24.35 -24.23 -0.86
N PRO A 152 23.50 -24.39 0.18
CA PRO A 152 23.62 -23.63 1.42
C PRO A 152 24.92 -23.94 2.16
N HIS A 153 25.52 -22.91 2.74
CA HIS A 153 26.73 -23.04 3.55
C HIS A 153 26.41 -22.90 5.05
N PRO A 154 27.16 -23.55 5.96
CA PRO A 154 26.98 -23.35 7.40
C PRO A 154 27.06 -21.88 7.80
N PRO A 155 26.28 -21.43 8.81
CA PRO A 155 25.48 -22.26 9.72
C PRO A 155 24.03 -22.52 9.28
N ALA A 156 23.52 -21.91 8.22
CA ALA A 156 22.08 -21.90 7.91
C ALA A 156 21.79 -21.72 6.41
N VAL A 157 20.60 -22.14 5.96
CA VAL A 157 20.01 -21.74 4.67
C VAL A 157 19.49 -20.31 4.81
N ARG A 158 19.92 -19.40 3.93
CA ARG A 158 19.69 -17.95 4.05
C ARG A 158 18.73 -17.45 2.96
N LEU A 159 17.56 -16.97 3.37
CA LEU A 159 16.49 -16.49 2.47
C LEU A 159 16.13 -15.03 2.75
N PHE A 160 16.09 -14.18 1.72
CA PHE A 160 15.51 -12.84 1.80
C PHE A 160 14.17 -12.79 1.03
N ASP A 161 13.11 -12.29 1.66
CA ASP A 161 11.83 -12.01 1.00
C ASP A 161 11.61 -10.49 0.88
N ALA A 162 11.80 -10.00 -0.35
CA ALA A 162 11.75 -8.59 -0.73
C ALA A 162 10.30 -8.10 -0.94
N GLY A 163 9.49 -8.22 0.11
CA GLY A 163 8.08 -7.87 0.12
C GLY A 163 7.19 -9.08 0.44
N MET A 164 7.38 -9.68 1.62
CA MET A 164 6.69 -10.92 2.00
C MET A 164 5.16 -10.80 2.03
N GLY A 165 4.63 -9.57 2.11
CA GLY A 165 3.20 -9.31 2.22
C GLY A 165 2.60 -10.05 3.41
N ASP A 166 1.47 -10.71 3.18
CA ASP A 166 0.78 -11.52 4.19
C ASP A 166 1.48 -12.86 4.50
N GLY A 167 2.72 -13.07 4.05
CA GLY A 167 3.51 -14.27 4.32
C GLY A 167 3.05 -15.53 3.59
N THR A 168 2.05 -15.46 2.70
CA THR A 168 1.49 -16.67 2.05
C THR A 168 2.48 -17.36 1.12
N VAL A 169 3.29 -16.60 0.36
CA VAL A 169 4.34 -17.18 -0.50
C VAL A 169 5.43 -17.77 0.39
N LEU A 170 5.95 -16.98 1.35
CA LEU A 170 7.00 -17.40 2.27
C LEU A 170 6.64 -18.68 3.04
N ALA A 171 5.48 -18.75 3.68
CA ALA A 171 5.04 -19.92 4.43
C ALA A 171 4.88 -21.18 3.56
N ARG A 172 4.66 -21.03 2.25
CA ARG A 172 4.62 -22.16 1.30
C ARG A 172 6.02 -22.58 0.86
N VAL A 173 6.91 -21.61 0.61
CA VAL A 173 8.34 -21.86 0.31
C VAL A 173 9.03 -22.54 1.48
N MET A 174 8.75 -22.13 2.73
CA MET A 174 9.29 -22.76 3.94
C MET A 174 8.95 -24.25 4.06
N ARG A 175 7.80 -24.71 3.57
CA ARG A 175 7.47 -26.15 3.52
C ARG A 175 8.36 -26.91 2.53
N GLU A 176 8.64 -26.33 1.37
CA GLU A 176 9.60 -26.91 0.41
C GLU A 176 11.05 -26.83 0.91
N MET A 177 11.41 -25.78 1.67
CA MET A 177 12.68 -25.71 2.38
C MET A 177 12.78 -26.83 3.42
N HIS A 178 11.79 -26.99 4.31
CA HIS A 178 11.77 -28.07 5.31
C HIS A 178 11.86 -29.46 4.63
N ARG A 179 11.13 -29.69 3.55
CA ARG A 179 11.17 -30.96 2.80
C ARG A 179 12.55 -31.29 2.21
N ARG A 180 13.35 -30.27 1.86
CA ARG A 180 14.69 -30.42 1.26
C ARG A 180 15.83 -30.38 2.28
N PHE A 181 15.66 -29.59 3.34
CA PHE A 181 16.67 -29.24 4.33
C PHE A 181 16.11 -29.42 5.77
N PRO A 182 15.62 -30.62 6.14
CA PRO A 182 14.82 -30.80 7.36
C PRO A 182 15.59 -30.53 8.66
N THR A 183 16.92 -30.67 8.64
CA THR A 183 17.82 -30.52 9.80
C THR A 183 18.78 -29.32 9.71
N VAL A 184 18.75 -28.56 8.61
CA VAL A 184 19.62 -27.38 8.43
C VAL A 184 18.89 -26.14 8.95
N PRO A 185 19.48 -25.32 9.82
CA PRO A 185 18.85 -24.10 10.31
C PRO A 185 18.42 -23.16 9.19
N PHE A 186 17.31 -22.44 9.38
CA PHE A 186 16.84 -21.41 8.44
C PHE A 186 17.09 -20.02 9.02
N TYR A 187 17.72 -19.15 8.23
CA TYR A 187 17.80 -17.72 8.48
C TYR A 187 16.97 -17.00 7.41
N ILE A 188 15.83 -16.44 7.81
CA ILE A 188 14.88 -15.82 6.90
C ILE A 188 14.72 -14.36 7.26
N VAL A 189 14.87 -13.45 6.30
CA VAL A 189 14.62 -12.02 6.49
C VAL A 189 13.49 -11.57 5.56
N GLY A 190 12.33 -11.28 6.15
CA GLY A 190 11.14 -10.79 5.45
C GLY A 190 10.98 -9.27 5.60
N LYS A 191 11.04 -8.54 4.48
CA LYS A 191 10.75 -7.11 4.45
C LYS A 191 9.24 -6.91 4.27
N GLU A 192 8.57 -6.20 5.19
CA GLU A 192 7.20 -5.69 5.00
C GLU A 192 6.95 -4.36 5.76
N ILE A 193 6.32 -3.40 5.08
CA ILE A 193 6.03 -2.05 5.59
C ILE A 193 4.61 -1.95 6.17
N SER A 194 3.69 -2.81 5.71
CA SER A 194 2.30 -2.82 6.13
C SER A 194 2.11 -3.61 7.43
N LEU A 195 1.72 -2.91 8.51
CA LEU A 195 1.39 -3.53 9.81
C LEU A 195 0.37 -4.67 9.70
N GLU A 196 -0.67 -4.50 8.86
CA GLU A 196 -1.69 -5.55 8.67
C GLU A 196 -1.08 -6.81 8.02
N ASP A 197 -0.25 -6.62 7.01
CA ASP A 197 0.35 -7.74 6.29
C ASP A 197 1.41 -8.45 7.17
N VAL A 198 2.13 -7.72 8.05
CA VAL A 198 2.96 -8.29 9.12
C VAL A 198 2.14 -9.13 10.10
N ARG A 199 1.00 -8.63 10.60
CA ARG A 199 0.10 -9.40 11.50
C ARG A 199 -0.41 -10.67 10.82
N LEU A 200 -0.78 -10.59 9.54
CA LEU A 200 -1.25 -11.73 8.76
C LEU A 200 -0.13 -12.72 8.42
N SER A 201 1.11 -12.25 8.26
CA SER A 201 2.30 -13.07 8.03
C SER A 201 2.68 -13.84 9.29
N LEU A 202 2.87 -13.17 10.42
CA LEU A 202 3.27 -13.81 11.69
C LEU A 202 2.30 -14.93 12.11
N ARG A 203 0.99 -14.74 11.93
CA ARG A 203 -0.02 -15.79 12.16
C ARG A 203 0.19 -17.06 11.33
N LYS A 204 0.78 -16.97 10.12
CA LYS A 204 1.11 -18.13 9.27
C LYS A 204 2.45 -18.78 9.64
N MET A 205 3.28 -18.10 10.43
CA MET A 205 4.59 -18.61 10.86
C MET A 205 4.48 -19.50 12.10
N VAL A 206 3.37 -19.43 12.84
CA VAL A 206 3.03 -20.32 13.96
C VAL A 206 3.33 -21.79 13.64
N ASP A 207 2.70 -22.33 12.59
CA ASP A 207 2.91 -23.74 12.19
C ASP A 207 4.29 -23.99 11.58
N ARG A 208 4.98 -22.94 11.12
CA ARG A 208 6.33 -23.04 10.55
C ARG A 208 7.39 -23.18 11.66
N PHE A 209 7.22 -22.52 12.80
CA PHE A 209 8.06 -22.72 13.99
C PHE A 209 7.84 -24.09 14.64
N TYR A 210 6.65 -24.67 14.49
CA TYR A 210 6.40 -26.05 14.88
C TYR A 210 7.03 -27.05 13.88
N GLU A 211 6.79 -26.87 12.58
CA GLU A 211 7.28 -27.75 11.50
C GLU A 211 8.81 -27.72 11.34
N HIS A 212 9.45 -26.55 11.39
CA HIS A 212 10.90 -26.41 11.33
C HIS A 212 11.42 -25.61 12.53
N PRO A 213 11.75 -26.28 13.66
CA PRO A 213 12.13 -25.61 14.91
C PRO A 213 13.38 -24.74 14.83
N ALA A 214 14.36 -25.13 14.00
CA ALA A 214 15.61 -24.41 13.79
C ALA A 214 15.46 -23.16 12.87
N THR A 215 14.34 -22.43 12.98
CA THR A 215 14.07 -21.21 12.21
C THR A 215 14.41 -19.97 13.03
N VAL A 216 15.25 -19.09 12.46
CA VAL A 216 15.32 -17.67 12.80
C VAL A 216 14.60 -16.88 11.71
N LEU A 217 13.51 -16.20 12.07
CA LEU A 217 12.77 -15.29 11.19
C LEU A 217 12.97 -13.86 11.66
N VAL A 218 13.51 -13.01 10.81
CA VAL A 218 13.56 -11.56 11.01
C VAL A 218 12.48 -10.91 10.15
N VAL A 219 11.62 -10.11 10.75
CA VAL A 219 10.69 -9.22 10.04
C VAL A 219 11.20 -7.78 10.16
N THR A 220 11.21 -7.03 9.07
CA THR A 220 11.70 -5.64 9.05
C THR A 220 10.87 -4.72 8.16
N ASN A 221 10.72 -3.47 8.60
CA ASN A 221 10.06 -2.39 7.84
C ASN A 221 11.02 -1.50 7.04
N MET A 222 12.33 -1.80 7.08
CA MET A 222 13.40 -1.02 6.44
C MET A 222 13.25 -0.89 4.90
N TYR A 223 14.00 0.03 4.31
CA TYR A 223 14.06 0.15 2.85
C TYR A 223 14.68 -1.10 2.21
N TYR A 224 14.37 -1.38 0.94
CA TYR A 224 14.96 -2.53 0.22
C TYR A 224 16.50 -2.49 0.15
N THR A 225 17.11 -1.31 0.23
CA THR A 225 18.56 -1.11 0.27
C THR A 225 19.17 -1.31 1.66
N GLU A 226 18.34 -1.47 2.71
CA GLU A 226 18.73 -1.58 4.13
C GLU A 226 18.38 -2.96 4.70
N ALA A 227 17.19 -3.46 4.38
CA ALA A 227 16.62 -4.70 4.90
C ALA A 227 17.51 -5.94 4.72
N PRO A 228 18.19 -6.18 3.58
CA PRO A 228 19.14 -7.28 3.44
C PRO A 228 20.28 -7.26 4.47
N TRP A 229 20.66 -6.06 4.93
CA TRP A 229 21.77 -5.81 5.87
C TRP A 229 21.29 -5.56 7.31
N LEU A 230 19.98 -5.53 7.56
CA LEU A 230 19.35 -5.12 8.83
C LEU A 230 19.94 -3.81 9.41
N THR A 231 20.37 -2.91 8.53
CA THR A 231 21.16 -1.72 8.90
C THR A 231 20.64 -0.50 8.13
N PRO A 232 20.08 0.51 8.81
CA PRO A 232 19.67 1.77 8.18
C PRO A 232 20.87 2.59 7.71
N HIS A 233 20.76 3.25 6.54
CA HIS A 233 21.86 4.06 5.98
C HIS A 233 22.04 5.40 6.71
N ALA A 234 20.94 6.00 7.17
CA ALA A 234 20.98 7.29 7.84
C ALA A 234 21.28 7.10 9.35
N VAL A 235 22.32 7.78 9.86
CA VAL A 235 22.73 7.72 11.28
C VAL A 235 21.55 7.96 12.22
N ALA A 236 20.73 8.98 11.96
CA ALA A 236 19.54 9.27 12.78
C ALA A 236 18.53 8.10 12.82
N ALA A 237 18.36 7.36 11.71
CA ALA A 237 17.50 6.18 11.64
C ALA A 237 18.14 4.96 12.33
N ALA A 238 19.46 4.81 12.22
CA ALA A 238 20.20 3.76 12.94
C ALA A 238 20.16 3.95 14.46
N THR A 239 20.18 5.21 14.95
CA THR A 239 20.01 5.55 16.36
C THR A 239 18.58 5.29 16.85
N SER A 240 17.56 5.66 16.07
CA SER A 240 16.15 5.39 16.42
C SER A 240 15.69 3.95 16.14
N MET A 241 16.58 3.08 15.66
CA MET A 241 16.24 1.70 15.31
C MET A 241 15.81 0.89 16.54
N VAL A 242 14.63 0.26 16.42
CA VAL A 242 14.11 -0.70 17.40
C VAL A 242 14.56 -2.11 17.01
N TRP A 243 15.30 -2.76 17.91
CA TRP A 243 15.64 -4.17 17.83
C TRP A 243 14.82 -4.92 18.89
N HIS A 244 14.04 -5.91 18.48
CA HIS A 244 13.21 -6.69 19.40
C HIS A 244 13.35 -8.18 19.10
N GLU A 245 13.70 -8.96 20.11
CA GLU A 245 13.81 -10.41 20.03
C GLU A 245 12.64 -11.05 20.77
N ALA A 246 11.91 -11.90 20.06
CA ALA A 246 10.81 -12.72 20.55
C ALA A 246 11.26 -14.19 20.53
N ALA A 247 11.88 -14.61 21.63
CA ALA A 247 12.22 -16.02 21.84
C ALA A 247 10.96 -16.78 22.28
N LEU A 248 10.46 -17.63 21.40
CA LEU A 248 9.21 -18.36 21.56
C LEU A 248 9.43 -19.63 22.40
N SER A 249 8.68 -19.75 23.49
CA SER A 249 8.69 -20.91 24.39
C SER A 249 7.49 -21.83 24.13
N GLY A 250 7.53 -23.04 24.69
CA GLY A 250 6.45 -24.04 24.52
C GLY A 250 6.75 -25.05 23.41
N SER A 251 5.77 -25.90 23.12
CA SER A 251 5.98 -27.09 22.26
C SER A 251 4.88 -27.32 21.24
N THR A 252 3.88 -26.44 21.16
CA THR A 252 2.73 -26.55 20.24
C THR A 252 2.53 -25.28 19.42
N SER A 253 1.87 -25.38 18.26
CA SER A 253 1.38 -24.22 17.51
C SER A 253 0.51 -23.29 18.37
N HIS A 254 -0.20 -23.79 19.39
CA HIS A 254 -1.02 -22.94 20.25
C HIS A 254 -0.16 -22.02 21.14
N ASP A 255 0.89 -22.56 21.77
CA ASP A 255 1.81 -21.79 22.61
C ASP A 255 2.46 -20.64 21.81
N PHE A 256 2.88 -20.94 20.58
CA PHE A 256 3.49 -19.96 19.68
C PHE A 256 2.47 -18.93 19.19
N ALA A 257 1.21 -19.32 18.95
CA ALA A 257 0.14 -18.41 18.54
C ALA A 257 -0.18 -17.36 19.61
N GLU A 258 -0.26 -17.77 20.89
CA GLU A 258 -0.51 -16.85 22.01
C GLU A 258 0.63 -15.83 22.16
N GLN A 259 1.89 -16.26 22.11
CA GLN A 259 3.05 -15.37 22.18
C GLN A 259 3.12 -14.42 20.97
N ILE A 260 2.83 -14.91 19.76
CA ILE A 260 2.76 -14.06 18.56
C ILE A 260 1.60 -13.05 18.65
N ALA A 261 0.48 -13.40 19.29
CA ALA A 261 -0.61 -12.46 19.56
C ALA A 261 -0.21 -11.39 20.60
N GLN A 262 0.60 -11.74 21.60
CA GLN A 262 1.11 -10.79 22.60
C GLN A 262 2.07 -9.73 22.01
N LEU A 263 2.60 -9.93 20.80
CA LEU A 263 3.36 -8.90 20.07
C LEU A 263 2.49 -7.75 19.55
N GLU A 264 1.15 -7.84 19.62
CA GLU A 264 0.25 -6.82 19.06
C GLU A 264 0.52 -5.39 19.55
N PRO A 265 0.68 -5.12 20.86
CA PRO A 265 0.95 -3.76 21.34
C PRO A 265 2.32 -3.24 20.90
N PHE A 266 3.32 -4.12 20.76
CA PHE A 266 4.63 -3.79 20.21
C PHE A 266 4.52 -3.40 18.72
N LEU A 267 3.80 -4.20 17.94
CA LEU A 267 3.58 -3.93 16.52
C LEU A 267 2.76 -2.65 16.30
N ALA A 268 1.69 -2.45 17.06
CA ALA A 268 0.84 -1.26 16.99
C ALA A 268 1.61 0.02 17.38
N LYS A 269 2.49 -0.04 18.38
CA LYS A 269 3.32 1.10 18.79
C LYS A 269 4.39 1.45 17.77
N ASN A 270 5.13 0.46 17.28
CA ASN A 270 6.38 0.71 16.54
C ASN A 270 6.20 0.66 15.02
N TRP A 271 5.34 -0.23 14.48
CA TRP A 271 5.23 -0.49 13.02
C TRP A 271 4.45 0.56 12.22
N GLN A 272 4.56 1.82 12.63
CA GLN A 272 3.93 2.95 11.98
C GLN A 272 4.65 3.34 10.68
N ALA A 273 3.87 3.75 9.69
CA ALA A 273 4.35 4.16 8.37
C ALA A 273 3.83 5.56 8.02
N ARG A 274 4.67 6.35 7.36
CA ARG A 274 4.37 7.70 6.88
C ARG A 274 4.47 7.73 5.35
N HIS A 275 3.87 8.73 4.71
CA HIS A 275 4.05 8.92 3.27
C HIS A 275 5.30 9.77 2.99
N SER A 276 6.16 9.31 2.08
CA SER A 276 7.29 10.09 1.58
C SER A 276 6.79 11.37 0.90
N PRO A 277 7.21 12.58 1.33
CA PRO A 277 6.83 13.83 0.65
C PRO A 277 7.29 13.90 -0.81
N LYS A 278 8.36 13.16 -1.16
CA LYS A 278 8.96 13.14 -2.50
C LYS A 278 8.24 12.20 -3.48
N THR A 279 7.70 11.08 -3.00
CA THR A 279 7.20 9.98 -3.86
C THR A 279 5.78 9.53 -3.55
N GLY A 280 5.19 9.93 -2.42
CA GLY A 280 3.92 9.43 -1.92
C GLY A 280 3.95 7.99 -1.40
N ASN A 281 5.03 7.23 -1.64
CA ASN A 281 5.16 5.85 -1.18
C ASN A 281 5.22 5.77 0.36
N PRO A 282 4.72 4.68 0.97
CA PRO A 282 4.89 4.45 2.40
C PRO A 282 6.37 4.22 2.73
N VAL A 283 6.81 4.85 3.82
CA VAL A 283 8.13 4.73 4.44
C VAL A 283 7.96 4.51 5.94
N TYR A 284 8.94 3.90 6.60
CA TYR A 284 8.85 3.68 8.05
C TYR A 284 8.83 4.99 8.83
N ASP A 285 8.21 5.00 10.01
CA ASP A 285 8.39 6.07 10.98
C ASP A 285 9.81 6.02 11.57
N HIS A 286 10.18 4.84 12.09
CA HIS A 286 11.53 4.45 12.51
C HIS A 286 11.78 2.98 12.11
N PRO A 287 13.05 2.58 11.87
CA PRO A 287 13.36 1.25 11.37
C PRO A 287 13.31 0.20 12.48
N ILE A 288 12.89 -1.01 12.12
CA ILE A 288 12.66 -2.12 13.06
C ILE A 288 13.30 -3.40 12.54
N ALA A 289 13.92 -4.17 13.44
CA ALA A 289 14.13 -5.61 13.26
C ALA A 289 13.41 -6.36 14.38
N LEU A 290 12.41 -7.15 14.02
CA LEU A 290 11.72 -8.10 14.89
C LEU A 290 12.29 -9.49 14.59
N VAL A 291 13.07 -10.05 15.51
CA VAL A 291 13.70 -11.36 15.38
C VAL A 291 12.88 -12.37 16.17
N LEU A 292 12.40 -13.43 15.53
CA LEU A 292 11.66 -14.53 16.15
C LEU A 292 12.44 -15.84 15.96
N TYR A 293 12.56 -16.61 17.03
CA TYR A 293 13.14 -17.95 17.03
C TYR A 293 12.56 -18.73 18.21
N ARG A 294 12.74 -20.05 18.22
CA ARG A 294 12.38 -20.88 19.38
C ARG A 294 13.46 -20.86 20.44
N ASP A 295 13.09 -20.60 21.69
CA ASP A 295 14.04 -20.48 22.80
C ASP A 295 14.74 -21.81 23.12
N ASP A 296 14.04 -22.94 22.96
CA ASP A 296 14.61 -24.28 23.11
C ASP A 296 15.65 -24.65 22.03
N TYR A 297 15.73 -23.85 20.95
CA TYR A 297 16.75 -23.95 19.89
C TYR A 297 17.82 -22.85 19.98
N ARG A 298 17.75 -21.92 20.94
CA ARG A 298 18.68 -20.78 21.09
C ARG A 298 20.15 -21.17 20.95
N PHE A 299 20.58 -22.21 21.66
CA PHE A 299 21.99 -22.66 21.66
C PHE A 299 22.44 -23.16 20.28
N LEU A 300 21.58 -23.89 19.57
CA LEU A 300 21.85 -24.37 18.20
C LEU A 300 21.86 -23.20 17.20
N LEU A 301 21.14 -22.12 17.49
CA LEU A 301 20.96 -20.96 16.63
C LEU A 301 21.87 -19.77 16.99
N ASP A 302 22.87 -19.88 17.89
CA ASP A 302 23.64 -18.69 18.34
C ASP A 302 24.38 -17.94 17.21
N GLU A 303 24.93 -18.69 16.25
CA GLU A 303 25.58 -18.15 15.03
C GLU A 303 24.57 -17.80 13.92
N VAL A 304 23.29 -18.11 14.10
CA VAL A 304 22.19 -17.85 13.15
C VAL A 304 21.35 -16.64 13.56
N ILE A 305 21.17 -16.43 14.87
CA ILE A 305 20.47 -15.27 15.44
C ILE A 305 21.30 -14.01 15.12
N PRO A 306 20.75 -13.05 14.35
CA PRO A 306 21.51 -11.88 13.95
C PRO A 306 21.78 -10.98 15.14
N LYS A 307 22.95 -10.34 15.15
CA LYS A 307 23.38 -9.40 16.19
C LYS A 307 23.31 -7.98 15.60
N ARG A 308 22.77 -6.99 16.34
CA ARG A 308 22.62 -5.61 15.85
C ARG A 308 23.96 -5.06 15.34
N GLY A 309 23.96 -4.41 14.18
CA GLY A 309 25.17 -3.88 13.53
C GLY A 309 26.06 -4.91 12.83
N HIS A 310 25.72 -6.21 12.86
CA HIS A 310 26.49 -7.30 12.26
C HIS A 310 25.73 -8.00 11.10
N GLY A 311 24.74 -7.33 10.52
CA GLY A 311 23.92 -7.89 9.44
C GLY A 311 24.72 -8.11 8.15
N ARG A 312 24.37 -9.17 7.42
CA ARG A 312 25.01 -9.59 6.17
C ARG A 312 23.95 -9.89 5.12
N ALA A 313 24.22 -9.53 3.87
CA ALA A 313 23.34 -9.81 2.73
C ALA A 313 23.78 -11.03 1.89
N ASP A 314 24.38 -12.02 2.55
CA ASP A 314 24.86 -13.30 2.04
C ASP A 314 23.72 -14.34 1.96
N TYR A 315 22.69 -14.05 1.15
CA TYR A 315 21.53 -14.94 0.98
C TYR A 315 21.73 -15.98 -0.14
N ASP A 316 21.36 -17.23 0.12
CA ASP A 316 21.31 -18.31 -0.89
C ASP A 316 20.18 -18.09 -1.91
N MET A 317 19.09 -17.43 -1.48
CA MET A 317 17.94 -17.14 -2.33
C MET A 317 17.28 -15.80 -1.96
N VAL A 318 16.79 -15.09 -2.98
CA VAL A 318 15.99 -13.87 -2.86
C VAL A 318 14.64 -14.04 -3.55
N ILE A 319 13.54 -13.83 -2.83
CA ILE A 319 12.19 -13.76 -3.40
C ILE A 319 11.84 -12.29 -3.66
N ALA A 320 11.57 -11.95 -4.92
CA ALA A 320 11.16 -10.61 -5.34
C ALA A 320 9.76 -10.64 -6.01
N SER A 321 8.79 -11.23 -5.32
CA SER A 321 7.42 -11.46 -5.85
C SER A 321 6.54 -10.20 -5.82
N GLN A 322 6.89 -9.19 -6.61
CA GLN A 322 6.09 -7.97 -6.75
C GLN A 322 4.85 -8.18 -7.65
N PRO A 323 3.69 -7.56 -7.36
CA PRO A 323 2.47 -7.74 -8.16
C PRO A 323 2.67 -7.39 -9.64
N TYR A 324 2.30 -8.30 -10.54
CA TYR A 324 2.48 -8.08 -11.98
C TYR A 324 1.64 -6.88 -12.45
N ARG A 325 2.32 -5.78 -12.79
CA ARG A 325 1.67 -4.55 -13.27
C ARG A 325 1.17 -4.72 -14.69
N ALA A 326 0.08 -5.46 -14.89
CA ALA A 326 -0.43 -5.85 -16.20
C ALA A 326 -0.55 -4.68 -17.20
N ARG A 327 -0.96 -3.49 -16.74
CA ARG A 327 -1.10 -2.26 -17.56
C ARG A 327 0.19 -1.46 -17.77
N ALA A 328 1.29 -1.80 -17.10
CA ALA A 328 2.58 -1.18 -17.41
C ALA A 328 3.06 -1.67 -18.79
N ARG A 329 3.80 -0.81 -19.50
CA ARG A 329 4.33 -1.14 -20.83
C ARG A 329 5.35 -2.28 -20.73
N LEU A 330 5.55 -3.00 -21.83
CA LEU A 330 6.47 -4.15 -21.88
C LEU A 330 7.91 -3.73 -21.60
N GLU A 331 8.33 -2.57 -22.10
CA GLU A 331 9.69 -2.05 -21.93
C GLU A 331 10.01 -1.74 -20.46
N PHE A 332 9.00 -1.39 -19.65
CA PHE A 332 9.14 -1.19 -18.20
C PHE A 332 9.18 -2.52 -17.41
N LYS A 333 8.69 -3.62 -17.99
CA LYS A 333 8.63 -4.94 -17.35
C LYS A 333 9.82 -5.84 -17.69
N ALA A 334 10.58 -5.48 -18.72
CA ALA A 334 11.71 -6.24 -19.26
C ALA A 334 13.08 -5.63 -18.90
N GLN A 335 13.07 -4.62 -18.03
CA GLN A 335 14.25 -4.01 -17.38
C GLN A 335 14.33 -4.47 -15.93
#